data_AF-A0A836Q5H4-F1
#
_entry.id   AF-A0A836Q5H4-F1
#
_cell.length_a   1.000
_cell.length_b   1.000
_cell.length_c   1.000
_cell.angle_alpha   90.00
_cell.angle_beta   90.00
_cell.angle_gamma   90.00
#
_symmetry.space_group_name_H-M   'P 1'
#
loop_
_entity.id
_entity.type
_entity.pdbx_description
1 polymer ?
#
loop_
_entity_poly.entity_id
_entity_poly.type
_entity_poly.pdbx_seq_one_letter_code
_entity_poly.pdbx_strand_id
1 'polypeptide(L)'
;MICLNSAEGKMSHRDLCRISLAVLVSTTVSIGCQTSVSAADKEKKEAAKDSKTDAAKPSSSNAAPDSSTANLPATNAAQAKLSPEKRDAIRRLMNVTRLPQVADKMYDMLLAQGQKSFELNLARSIQEDPRYNDQQKNDLMQQVVASSGRMFSRYRELLPKEINLPDVLESISTQVYDKYFTAKELNDISDFYQTEAGKKALDVLPQVMQESAQMTGEVVTPKVKSIVAQIVQEERVRMETEMSNSATSGTSSNTKPDAKADQKSAEQKPDQKK
;
A
#
# COMPACT_ATOMS: atom_id res chain seq x y z
N MET A 1 -15.45 -20.32 -6.86
CA MET A 1 -15.54 -21.80 -6.85
C MET A 1 -15.22 -22.26 -8.27
N ILE A 2 -13.93 -22.51 -8.55
CA ILE A 2 -13.46 -23.03 -9.84
C ILE A 2 -12.87 -24.39 -9.53
N CYS A 3 -13.56 -25.45 -9.96
CA CYS A 3 -13.12 -26.83 -9.82
C CYS A 3 -12.00 -27.09 -10.83
N LEU A 4 -10.79 -27.37 -10.36
CA LEU A 4 -9.73 -27.94 -11.19
C LEU A 4 -9.68 -29.45 -10.92
N ASN A 5 -10.25 -30.20 -11.85
CA ASN A 5 -10.06 -31.64 -11.92
C ASN A 5 -8.62 -31.94 -12.33
N SER A 6 -7.95 -32.72 -11.49
CA SER A 6 -6.63 -33.26 -11.72
C SER A 6 -6.74 -34.44 -12.69
N ALA A 7 -6.16 -34.29 -13.88
CA ALA A 7 -5.89 -35.40 -14.78
C ALA A 7 -4.41 -35.33 -15.17
N GLU A 8 -3.71 -36.44 -14.98
CA GLU A 8 -2.29 -36.62 -15.18
C GLU A 8 -1.89 -36.31 -16.63
N GLY A 9 -1.28 -35.15 -16.82
CA GLY A 9 -0.72 -34.73 -18.10
C GLY A 9 0.47 -33.83 -17.83
N LYS A 10 1.64 -34.22 -18.34
CA LYS A 10 2.89 -33.44 -18.26
C LYS A 10 2.62 -32.00 -18.68
N MET A 11 2.61 -31.09 -17.71
CA MET A 11 2.47 -29.66 -17.96
C MET A 11 3.65 -29.20 -18.82
N SER A 12 3.35 -28.66 -20.00
CA SER A 12 4.35 -28.09 -20.88
C SER A 12 4.86 -26.78 -20.30
N HIS A 13 6.13 -26.45 -20.53
CA HIS A 13 6.77 -25.19 -20.10
C HIS A 13 6.01 -23.94 -20.60
N ARG A 14 5.18 -24.08 -21.65
CA ARG A 14 4.32 -23.01 -22.16
C ARG A 14 3.10 -22.74 -21.28
N ASP A 15 2.62 -23.75 -20.55
CA ASP A 15 1.45 -23.64 -19.67
C ASP A 15 1.81 -23.00 -18.33
N LEU A 16 3.04 -23.24 -17.83
CA LEU A 16 3.59 -22.53 -16.67
C LEU A 16 3.72 -21.01 -16.93
N CYS A 17 4.16 -20.60 -18.12
CA CYS A 17 4.27 -19.17 -18.47
C CYS A 17 2.90 -18.47 -18.57
N ARG A 18 1.84 -19.17 -18.95
CA ARG A 18 0.49 -18.58 -19.04
C ARG A 18 -0.15 -18.35 -17.67
N ILE A 19 0.10 -19.23 -16.71
CA ILE A 19 -0.39 -19.08 -15.34
C ILE A 19 0.30 -17.90 -14.64
N SER A 20 1.60 -17.67 -14.92
CA SER A 20 2.34 -16.54 -14.35
C SER A 20 1.87 -15.17 -14.87
N LEU A 21 1.46 -15.09 -16.15
CA LEU A 21 0.96 -13.85 -16.75
C LEU A 21 -0.42 -13.42 -16.23
N ALA A 22 -1.29 -14.38 -15.88
CA ALA A 22 -2.65 -14.11 -15.42
C ALA A 22 -2.71 -13.54 -13.99
N VAL A 23 -1.73 -13.86 -13.14
CA VAL A 23 -1.67 -13.35 -11.76
C VAL A 23 -1.18 -11.89 -11.71
N LEU A 24 -0.32 -11.49 -12.65
CA LEU A 24 0.30 -10.15 -12.69
C LEU A 24 -0.64 -9.04 -13.18
N VAL A 25 -1.61 -9.36 -14.04
CA VAL A 25 -2.58 -8.37 -14.57
C VAL A 25 -3.64 -7.97 -13.53
N SER A 26 -3.90 -8.83 -12.54
CA SER A 26 -4.96 -8.57 -11.55
C SER A 26 -4.55 -7.57 -10.46
N THR A 27 -3.24 -7.38 -10.21
CA THR A 27 -2.77 -6.55 -9.08
C THR A 27 -2.55 -5.07 -9.42
N THR A 28 -2.49 -4.68 -10.69
CA THR A 28 -2.15 -3.31 -11.10
C THR A 28 -3.34 -2.36 -11.23
N VAL A 29 -4.59 -2.82 -11.08
CA VAL A 29 -5.79 -2.00 -11.31
C VAL A 29 -6.21 -1.15 -10.10
N SER A 30 -5.68 -1.37 -8.89
CA SER A 30 -6.25 -0.75 -7.67
C SER A 30 -5.61 0.54 -7.15
N ILE A 31 -4.55 1.11 -7.76
CA ILE A 31 -3.76 2.19 -7.08
C ILE A 31 -3.92 3.59 -7.72
N GLY A 32 -4.59 3.74 -8.85
CA GLY A 32 -4.56 5.00 -9.61
C GLY A 32 -5.89 5.73 -9.72
N CYS A 33 -6.43 6.30 -8.64
CA CYS A 33 -7.41 7.40 -8.74
C CYS A 33 -7.76 7.97 -7.36
N GLN A 34 -7.05 9.02 -6.93
CA GLN A 34 -7.60 10.04 -6.04
C GLN A 34 -6.58 11.19 -5.90
N THR A 35 -6.90 12.33 -6.51
CA THR A 35 -6.87 13.70 -5.93
C THR A 35 -6.61 14.73 -7.02
N SER A 36 -7.67 15.32 -7.53
CA SER A 36 -7.69 16.71 -7.96
C SER A 36 -9.06 17.27 -7.60
N VAL A 37 -9.09 18.48 -7.02
CA VAL A 37 -10.08 19.55 -7.22
C VAL A 37 -9.98 20.59 -6.08
N SER A 38 -9.72 21.82 -6.55
CA SER A 38 -10.17 23.13 -6.07
C SER A 38 -9.56 23.82 -4.84
N ALA A 39 -8.98 24.97 -5.16
CA ALA A 39 -8.80 26.12 -4.30
C ALA A 39 -9.93 27.14 -4.56
N ALA A 40 -10.48 27.76 -3.51
CA ALA A 40 -11.09 29.09 -3.54
C ALA A 40 -11.26 29.68 -2.12
N ASP A 41 -10.76 30.92 -1.97
CA ASP A 41 -11.15 32.03 -1.09
C ASP A 41 -11.30 31.87 0.44
N LYS A 42 -10.47 32.59 1.21
CA LYS A 42 -10.92 33.85 1.88
C LYS A 42 -9.84 34.57 2.70
N GLU A 43 -10.02 35.87 2.71
CA GLU A 43 -9.30 36.95 3.37
C GLU A 43 -9.65 37.10 4.87
N LYS A 44 -8.67 37.60 5.66
CA LYS A 44 -8.77 38.57 6.78
C LYS A 44 -8.66 38.11 8.26
N LYS A 45 -7.65 38.74 8.91
CA LYS A 45 -7.56 39.31 10.28
C LYS A 45 -6.96 38.52 11.47
N GLU A 46 -5.66 38.78 11.70
CA GLU A 46 -5.04 39.50 12.86
C GLU A 46 -5.34 39.16 14.34
N ALA A 47 -4.23 38.90 15.06
CA ALA A 47 -3.83 39.42 16.40
C ALA A 47 -3.73 38.46 17.63
N ALA A 48 -2.47 38.31 18.10
CA ALA A 48 -1.96 38.35 19.49
C ALA A 48 -2.41 37.24 20.49
N LYS A 49 -1.68 36.81 21.53
CA LYS A 49 -0.37 37.09 22.16
C LYS A 49 -0.15 36.03 23.27
N ASP A 50 1.12 35.77 23.60
CA ASP A 50 1.72 35.51 24.93
C ASP A 50 1.26 34.40 25.92
N SER A 51 2.30 33.75 26.46
CA SER A 51 2.49 33.10 27.77
C SER A 51 2.49 31.56 27.73
N LYS A 52 3.63 30.87 27.97
CA LYS A 52 4.40 30.73 29.23
C LYS A 52 3.43 30.28 30.33
N THR A 53 3.55 29.09 30.93
CA THR A 53 4.42 28.86 32.10
C THR A 53 4.28 27.41 32.58
N ASP A 54 5.42 26.82 32.96
CA ASP A 54 5.72 25.81 34.00
C ASP A 54 5.00 24.45 34.15
N ALA A 55 5.84 23.42 34.02
CA ALA A 55 6.19 22.41 35.03
C ALA A 55 5.16 22.03 36.12
N ALA A 56 4.76 20.75 36.13
CA ALA A 56 4.85 19.87 37.31
C ALA A 56 4.43 18.42 36.96
N LYS A 57 5.39 17.48 37.07
CA LYS A 57 5.18 16.09 37.55
C LYS A 57 5.25 16.15 39.10
N PRO A 58 4.96 15.12 39.91
CA PRO A 58 4.49 13.75 39.63
C PRO A 58 3.40 13.22 40.59
N SER A 59 2.86 12.02 40.35
CA SER A 59 2.84 10.88 41.32
C SER A 59 1.76 9.83 41.01
N SER A 60 2.13 8.57 41.28
CA SER A 60 1.32 7.37 41.63
C SER A 60 0.23 6.88 40.67
N SER A 61 0.41 5.68 40.10
CA SER A 61 -0.03 4.39 40.68
C SER A 61 -1.54 4.18 40.59
N ASN A 62 -1.97 3.35 39.64
CA ASN A 62 -2.95 2.32 39.96
C ASN A 62 -2.94 1.17 38.96
N ALA A 63 -3.10 -0.02 39.54
CA ALA A 63 -3.19 -1.32 38.92
C ALA A 63 -4.48 -1.47 38.07
N ALA A 64 -4.43 -2.46 37.17
CA ALA A 64 -5.45 -2.86 36.23
C ALA A 64 -6.82 -3.18 36.85
N PRO A 65 -7.85 -3.31 36.00
CA PRO A 65 -8.30 -4.68 35.73
C PRO A 65 -8.48 -5.02 34.25
N ASP A 66 -8.39 -6.33 34.01
CA ASP A 66 -8.71 -7.07 32.79
C ASP A 66 -10.00 -6.64 32.09
N SER A 67 -9.98 -6.64 30.76
CA SER A 67 -10.80 -7.51 29.88
C SER A 67 -11.01 -6.90 28.49
N SER A 68 -10.28 -7.43 27.51
CA SER A 68 -10.70 -7.44 26.11
C SER A 68 -9.90 -8.53 25.39
N THR A 69 -10.34 -9.77 25.58
CA THR A 69 -9.94 -10.92 24.77
C THR A 69 -10.43 -10.68 23.34
N ALA A 70 -9.58 -10.07 22.52
CA ALA A 70 -9.68 -10.14 21.07
C ALA A 70 -9.50 -11.62 20.68
N ASN A 71 -10.61 -12.24 20.30
CA ASN A 71 -10.70 -13.62 19.85
C ASN A 71 -9.98 -13.77 18.50
N LEU A 72 -8.67 -13.96 18.53
CA LEU A 72 -7.90 -14.46 17.40
C LEU A 72 -8.15 -15.98 17.27
N PRO A 73 -8.32 -16.52 16.06
CA PRO A 73 -8.51 -17.95 15.88
C PRO A 73 -7.31 -18.68 16.48
N ALA A 74 -7.61 -19.58 17.43
CA ALA A 74 -6.66 -20.49 18.04
C ALA A 74 -5.85 -21.18 16.94
N THR A 75 -4.60 -20.78 16.80
CA THR A 75 -3.68 -21.48 15.91
C THR A 75 -3.40 -22.81 16.57
N ASN A 76 -3.79 -23.86 15.85
CA ASN A 76 -3.81 -25.25 16.27
C ASN A 76 -2.56 -25.65 17.06
N ALA A 77 -2.79 -26.32 18.18
CA ALA A 77 -1.77 -26.84 19.09
C ALA A 77 -0.93 -27.94 18.42
N ALA A 78 0.13 -27.53 17.72
CA ALA A 78 1.34 -28.30 17.48
C ALA A 78 2.39 -27.37 16.84
N GLN A 79 2.81 -26.32 17.56
CA GLN A 79 4.15 -25.78 17.32
C GLN A 79 5.14 -26.86 17.75
N ALA A 80 5.45 -27.79 16.83
CA ALA A 80 6.59 -28.67 16.99
C ALA A 80 7.78 -27.77 17.29
N LYS A 81 8.36 -27.92 18.49
CA LYS A 81 9.56 -27.21 18.90
C LYS A 81 10.58 -27.33 17.76
N LEU A 82 10.85 -26.22 17.07
CA LEU A 82 11.75 -26.16 15.91
C LEU A 82 13.00 -26.98 16.21
N SER A 83 13.24 -28.03 15.42
CA SER A 83 14.39 -28.91 15.64
C SER A 83 15.69 -28.14 15.44
N PRO A 84 16.77 -28.47 16.15
CA PRO A 84 18.07 -27.82 15.97
C PRO A 84 18.53 -27.86 14.50
N GLU A 85 18.40 -29.03 13.85
CA GLU A 85 18.75 -29.22 12.45
C GLU A 85 18.02 -28.25 11.52
N LYS A 86 16.71 -28.08 11.73
CA LYS A 86 15.91 -27.18 10.88
C LYS A 86 16.25 -25.72 11.13
N ARG A 87 16.52 -25.33 12.38
CA ARG A 87 16.99 -23.98 12.71
C ARG A 87 18.32 -23.67 12.01
N ASP A 88 19.25 -24.61 12.00
CA ASP A 88 20.55 -24.44 11.35
C ASP A 88 20.42 -24.37 9.83
N ALA A 89 19.53 -25.17 9.22
CA ALA A 89 19.22 -25.08 7.80
C ALA A 89 18.63 -23.71 7.41
N ILE A 90 17.73 -23.16 8.22
CA ILE A 90 17.17 -21.81 8.00
C ILE A 90 18.27 -20.75 8.07
N ARG A 91 19.12 -20.76 9.10
CA ARG A 91 20.23 -19.80 9.23
C ARG A 91 21.20 -19.89 8.06
N ARG A 92 21.51 -21.12 7.63
CA ARG A 92 22.34 -21.34 6.44
C ARG A 92 21.72 -20.68 5.22
N LEU A 93 20.42 -20.89 4.98
CA LEU A 93 19.69 -20.29 3.86
C LEU A 93 19.76 -18.76 3.91
N MET A 94 19.52 -18.15 5.07
CA MET A 94 19.58 -16.70 5.25
C MET A 94 20.95 -16.13 4.91
N ASN A 95 22.01 -16.82 5.34
CA ASN A 95 23.37 -16.38 5.09
C ASN A 95 23.74 -16.48 3.61
N VAL A 96 23.40 -17.59 2.94
CA VAL A 96 23.71 -17.74 1.50
C VAL A 96 22.86 -16.84 0.62
N THR A 97 21.65 -16.49 1.05
CA THR A 97 20.77 -15.52 0.36
C THR A 97 21.04 -14.05 0.76
N ARG A 98 22.03 -13.82 1.63
CA ARG A 98 22.51 -12.48 2.06
C ARG A 98 21.44 -11.63 2.76
N LEU A 99 20.56 -12.27 3.53
CA LEU A 99 19.46 -11.58 4.23
C LEU A 99 19.96 -10.46 5.17
N PRO A 100 21.04 -10.63 5.96
CA PRO A 100 21.56 -9.54 6.79
C PRO A 100 21.96 -8.30 5.98
N GLN A 101 22.62 -8.49 4.84
CA GLN A 101 23.05 -7.38 3.97
C GLN A 101 21.85 -6.69 3.30
N VAL A 102 20.80 -7.46 2.99
CA VAL A 102 19.55 -6.91 2.47
C VAL A 102 18.84 -6.09 3.56
N ALA A 103 18.86 -6.55 4.82
CA ALA A 103 18.27 -5.84 5.95
C ALA A 103 18.85 -4.44 6.14
N ASP A 104 20.19 -4.34 6.16
CA ASP A 104 20.90 -3.07 6.33
C ASP A 104 20.53 -2.08 5.21
N LYS A 105 20.54 -2.55 3.95
CA LYS A 105 20.18 -1.72 2.81
C LYS A 105 18.70 -1.30 2.81
N MET A 106 17.80 -2.21 3.17
CA MET A 106 16.37 -1.89 3.29
C MET A 106 16.13 -0.84 4.37
N TYR A 107 16.84 -0.94 5.48
CA TYR A 107 16.79 0.02 6.56
C TYR A 107 17.26 1.41 6.11
N ASP A 108 18.44 1.49 5.50
CA ASP A 108 18.99 2.75 4.99
C ASP A 108 18.07 3.40 3.96
N MET A 109 17.51 2.59 3.06
CA MET A 109 16.56 3.04 2.05
C MET A 109 15.28 3.57 2.67
N LEU A 110 14.69 2.84 3.64
CA LEU A 110 13.48 3.26 4.35
C LEU A 110 13.69 4.61 5.05
N LEU A 111 14.85 4.79 5.69
CA LEU A 111 15.17 6.06 6.35
C LEU A 111 15.45 7.20 5.39
N ALA A 112 16.21 6.95 4.32
CA ALA A 112 16.46 7.97 3.31
C ALA A 112 15.15 8.43 2.66
N GLN A 113 14.26 7.48 2.34
CA GLN A 113 12.94 7.77 1.80
C GLN A 113 12.06 8.51 2.81
N GLY A 114 12.05 8.08 4.08
CA GLY A 114 11.33 8.74 5.16
C GLY A 114 11.78 10.19 5.36
N GLN A 115 13.09 10.42 5.36
CA GLN A 115 13.69 11.76 5.43
C GLN A 115 13.25 12.62 4.26
N LYS A 116 13.36 12.10 3.04
CA LYS A 116 13.00 12.86 1.84
C LYS A 116 11.51 13.18 1.80
N SER A 117 10.66 12.23 2.19
CA SER A 117 9.22 12.43 2.28
C SER A 117 8.86 13.49 3.32
N PHE A 118 9.48 13.45 4.50
CA PHE A 118 9.30 14.47 5.54
C PHE A 118 9.67 15.86 5.02
N GLU A 119 10.85 15.99 4.39
CA GLU A 119 11.31 17.26 3.80
C GLU A 119 10.34 17.79 2.75
N LEU A 120 9.88 16.94 1.82
CA LEU A 120 8.96 17.36 0.75
C LEU A 120 7.59 17.79 1.30
N ASN A 121 7.05 17.06 2.27
CA ASN A 121 5.74 17.40 2.84
C ASN A 121 5.78 18.71 3.62
N LEU A 122 6.84 18.93 4.41
CA LEU A 122 7.01 20.18 5.12
C LEU A 122 7.33 21.34 4.18
N ALA A 123 8.11 21.09 3.12
CA ALA A 123 8.39 22.06 2.08
C ALA A 123 7.11 22.57 1.40
N ARG A 124 6.22 21.65 1.01
CA ARG A 124 4.92 21.99 0.43
C ARG A 124 4.09 22.83 1.40
N SER A 125 4.01 22.43 2.67
CA SER A 125 3.23 23.16 3.67
C SER A 125 3.70 24.61 3.85
N ILE A 126 5.01 24.87 3.78
CA ILE A 126 5.54 26.24 3.91
C ILE A 126 5.35 27.03 2.62
N GLN A 127 5.45 26.40 1.46
CA GLN A 127 5.20 27.05 0.16
C GLN A 127 3.75 27.53 0.04
N GLU A 128 2.81 26.73 0.50
CA GLU A 128 1.36 27.01 0.42
C GLU A 128 0.87 27.96 1.52
N ASP A 129 1.66 28.19 2.57
CA ASP A 129 1.26 29.06 3.68
C ASP A 129 1.36 30.55 3.30
N PRO A 130 0.24 31.30 3.31
CA PRO A 130 0.23 32.72 2.94
C PRO A 130 0.83 33.62 4.02
N ARG A 131 1.12 33.11 5.23
CA ARG A 131 1.69 33.90 6.34
C ARG A 131 3.15 34.28 6.13
N TYR A 132 3.85 33.62 5.22
CA TYR A 132 5.27 33.83 4.97
C TYR A 132 5.49 34.52 3.62
N ASN A 133 6.39 35.49 3.58
CA ASN A 133 6.92 36.02 2.33
C ASN A 133 8.03 35.10 1.77
N ASP A 134 8.50 35.40 0.55
CA ASP A 134 9.46 34.54 -0.16
C ASP A 134 10.78 34.36 0.61
N GLN A 135 11.28 35.41 1.25
CA GLN A 135 12.51 35.31 2.05
C GLN A 135 12.30 34.39 3.25
N GLN A 136 11.20 34.55 3.98
CA GLN A 136 10.86 33.70 5.12
C GLN A 136 10.67 32.25 4.71
N LYS A 137 10.04 31.99 3.56
CA LYS A 137 9.89 30.63 3.02
C LYS A 137 11.25 29.99 2.75
N ASN A 138 12.16 30.72 2.11
CA ASN A 138 13.51 30.23 1.83
C ASN A 138 14.30 29.92 3.12
N ASP A 139 14.24 30.82 4.10
CA ASP A 139 14.92 30.62 5.39
C ASP A 139 14.37 29.40 6.14
N LEU A 140 13.03 29.26 6.17
CA LEU A 140 12.37 28.08 6.75
C LEU A 140 12.74 26.80 6.00
N MET A 141 12.84 26.81 4.67
CA MET A 141 13.27 25.64 3.88
C MET A 141 14.67 25.17 4.28
N GLN A 142 15.62 26.09 4.43
CA GLN A 142 16.96 25.74 4.89
C GLN A 142 16.94 25.17 6.30
N GLN A 143 16.12 25.74 7.18
CA GLN A 143 15.95 25.24 8.54
C GLN A 143 15.33 23.84 8.56
N VAL A 144 14.39 23.54 7.67
CA VAL A 144 13.79 22.21 7.50
C VAL A 144 14.86 21.19 7.13
N VAL A 145 15.68 21.47 6.12
CA VAL A 145 16.76 20.56 5.67
C VAL A 145 17.79 20.34 6.78
N ALA A 146 18.21 21.40 7.47
CA ALA A 146 19.17 21.27 8.56
C ALA A 146 18.59 20.51 9.77
N SER A 147 17.31 20.76 10.09
CA SER A 147 16.57 20.09 11.16
C SER A 147 16.34 18.60 10.87
N SER A 148 15.85 18.27 9.67
CA SER A 148 15.61 16.89 9.23
C SER A 148 16.92 16.11 9.25
N GLY A 149 18.01 16.70 8.74
CA GLY A 149 19.33 16.07 8.79
C GLY A 149 19.75 15.69 10.20
N ARG A 150 19.66 16.60 11.18
CA ARG A 150 19.98 16.30 12.59
C ARG A 150 19.07 15.24 13.19
N MET A 151 17.76 15.36 12.97
CA MET A 151 16.76 14.43 13.49
C MET A 151 16.99 13.00 12.96
N PHE A 152 17.15 12.84 11.65
CA PHE A 152 17.36 11.53 11.03
C PHE A 152 18.76 10.96 11.31
N SER A 153 19.78 11.79 11.49
CA SER A 153 21.07 11.31 12.01
C SER A 153 20.92 10.74 13.42
N ARG A 154 20.20 11.43 14.31
CA ARG A 154 19.93 10.91 15.65
C ARG A 154 19.11 9.63 15.63
N TYR A 155 18.14 9.53 14.71
CA TYR A 155 17.37 8.30 14.52
C TYR A 155 18.26 7.12 14.10
N ARG A 156 19.19 7.33 13.15
CA ARG A 156 20.17 6.31 12.73
C ARG A 156 21.10 5.87 13.86
N GLU A 157 21.42 6.75 14.79
CA GLU A 157 22.24 6.40 15.97
C GLU A 157 21.49 5.60 17.03
N LEU A 158 20.21 5.93 17.24
CA LEU A 158 19.42 5.36 18.33
C LEU A 158 18.78 4.04 17.94
N LEU A 159 18.24 3.92 16.72
CA LEU A 159 17.48 2.74 16.35
C LEU A 159 18.26 1.42 16.49
N PRO A 160 19.52 1.26 16.02
CA PRO A 160 20.24 0.00 16.17
C PRO A 160 20.58 -0.33 17.64
N LYS A 161 20.49 0.64 18.56
CA LYS A 161 20.66 0.41 20.01
C LYS A 161 19.40 -0.14 20.66
N GLU A 162 18.23 0.24 20.14
CA GLU A 162 16.93 -0.17 20.66
C GLU A 162 16.40 -1.42 19.93
N ILE A 163 16.77 -1.60 18.66
CA ILE A 163 16.25 -2.66 17.79
C ILE A 163 17.42 -3.32 17.07
N ASN A 164 17.62 -4.61 17.35
CA ASN A 164 18.47 -5.45 16.54
C ASN A 164 17.68 -5.97 15.32
N LEU A 165 17.68 -5.21 14.22
CA LEU A 165 16.96 -5.56 12.99
C LEU A 165 17.34 -6.96 12.46
N PRO A 166 18.64 -7.35 12.41
CA PRO A 166 19.04 -8.71 12.08
C PRO A 166 18.29 -9.78 12.89
N ASP A 167 18.20 -9.65 14.21
CA ASP A 167 17.50 -10.63 15.06
C ASP A 167 15.99 -10.66 14.77
N VAL A 168 15.39 -9.49 14.53
CA VAL A 168 13.96 -9.39 14.19
C VAL A 168 13.67 -10.12 12.87
N LEU A 169 14.50 -9.89 11.85
CA LEU A 169 14.35 -10.56 10.57
C LEU A 169 14.66 -12.06 10.66
N GLU A 170 15.70 -12.45 11.40
CA GLU A 170 15.97 -13.87 11.67
C GLU A 170 14.76 -14.55 12.30
N SER A 171 14.16 -13.92 13.33
CA SER A 171 12.99 -14.46 14.02
C SER A 171 11.76 -14.61 13.11
N ILE A 172 11.43 -13.57 12.34
CA ILE A 172 10.27 -13.58 11.44
C ILE A 172 10.48 -14.61 10.33
N SER A 173 11.61 -14.56 9.64
CA SER A 173 11.89 -15.47 8.55
C SER A 173 12.05 -16.91 9.04
N THR A 174 12.55 -17.14 10.25
CA THR A 174 12.56 -18.49 10.85
C THR A 174 11.15 -19.05 10.99
N GLN A 175 10.21 -18.27 11.50
CA GLN A 175 8.81 -18.70 11.61
C GLN A 175 8.18 -19.00 10.24
N VAL A 176 8.49 -18.17 9.23
CA VAL A 176 7.97 -18.36 7.87
C VAL A 176 8.56 -19.61 7.23
N TYR A 177 9.89 -19.77 7.23
CA TYR A 177 10.53 -20.94 6.61
C TYR A 177 10.19 -22.24 7.33
N ASP A 178 10.07 -22.22 8.67
CA ASP A 178 9.64 -23.38 9.43
C ASP A 178 8.25 -23.88 9.01
N LYS A 179 7.32 -22.96 8.73
CA LYS A 179 5.96 -23.30 8.33
C LYS A 179 5.86 -23.98 6.96
N TYR A 180 6.74 -23.62 6.02
CA TYR A 180 6.56 -23.98 4.61
C TYR A 180 7.58 -24.99 4.07
N PHE A 181 8.70 -25.17 4.74
CA PHE A 181 9.79 -26.02 4.23
C PHE A 181 10.27 -27.01 5.28
N THR A 182 10.79 -28.14 4.83
CA THR A 182 11.53 -29.11 5.65
C THR A 182 13.01 -28.74 5.76
N ALA A 183 13.72 -29.30 6.74
CA ALA A 183 15.17 -29.08 6.88
C ALA A 183 15.95 -29.52 5.63
N LYS A 184 15.53 -30.62 4.99
CA LYS A 184 16.15 -31.11 3.76
C LYS A 184 15.97 -30.11 2.61
N GLU A 185 14.75 -29.63 2.37
CA GLU A 185 14.48 -28.67 1.29
C GLU A 185 15.25 -27.35 1.49
N LEU A 186 15.33 -26.86 2.73
CA LEU A 186 16.12 -25.67 3.06
C LEU A 186 17.62 -25.86 2.75
N ASN A 187 18.16 -27.05 3.01
CA ASN A 187 19.52 -27.39 2.63
C ASN A 187 19.68 -27.49 1.12
N ASP A 188 18.77 -28.17 0.41
CA ASP A 188 18.81 -28.29 -1.06
C ASP A 188 18.78 -26.90 -1.72
N ILE A 189 17.93 -25.98 -1.22
CA ILE A 189 17.87 -24.59 -1.70
C ILE A 189 19.18 -23.84 -1.38
N SER A 190 19.73 -24.05 -0.17
CA SER A 190 21.00 -23.43 0.22
C SER A 190 22.16 -23.89 -0.66
N ASP A 191 22.22 -25.19 -0.97
CA ASP A 191 23.24 -25.80 -1.85
C ASP A 191 23.16 -25.18 -3.25
N PHE A 192 21.94 -25.02 -3.79
CA PHE A 192 21.74 -24.33 -5.06
C PHE A 192 22.32 -22.91 -5.06
N TYR A 193 22.01 -22.09 -4.04
CA TYR A 193 22.51 -20.72 -3.96
C TYR A 193 24.02 -20.61 -3.73
N GLN A 194 24.68 -21.69 -3.31
CA GLN A 194 26.13 -21.76 -3.22
C GLN A 194 26.81 -22.06 -4.57
N THR A 195 26.08 -22.57 -5.56
CA THR A 195 26.61 -22.77 -6.93
C THR A 195 26.88 -21.45 -7.64
N GLU A 196 27.73 -21.44 -8.66
CA GLU A 196 27.99 -20.25 -9.47
C GLU A 196 26.72 -19.74 -10.18
N ALA A 197 25.85 -20.64 -10.62
CA ALA A 197 24.56 -20.29 -11.20
C ALA A 197 23.63 -19.66 -10.14
N GLY A 198 23.57 -20.22 -8.93
CA GLY A 198 22.76 -19.70 -7.83
C GLY A 198 23.21 -18.33 -7.34
N LYS A 199 24.53 -18.11 -7.20
CA LYS A 199 25.09 -16.78 -6.88
C LYS A 199 24.75 -15.76 -7.96
N LYS A 200 24.94 -16.12 -9.23
CA LYS A 200 24.56 -15.26 -10.36
C LYS A 200 23.06 -14.96 -10.36
N ALA A 201 22.22 -15.93 -9.98
CA ALA A 201 20.79 -15.73 -9.86
C ALA A 201 20.45 -14.68 -8.77
N LEU A 202 21.11 -14.71 -7.61
CA LEU A 202 20.93 -13.69 -6.57
C LEU A 202 21.28 -12.28 -7.04
N ASP A 203 22.31 -12.15 -7.87
CA ASP A 203 22.78 -10.85 -8.35
C ASP A 203 21.94 -10.32 -9.53
N VAL A 204 21.50 -11.20 -10.43
CA VAL A 204 20.94 -10.81 -11.73
C VAL A 204 19.42 -10.93 -11.81
N LEU A 205 18.77 -11.81 -11.06
CA LEU A 205 17.31 -11.96 -11.12
C LEU A 205 16.54 -10.68 -10.77
N PRO A 206 16.93 -9.87 -9.75
CA PRO A 206 16.27 -8.59 -9.50
C PRO A 206 16.32 -7.65 -10.71
N GLN A 207 17.47 -7.61 -11.41
CA GLN A 207 17.62 -6.81 -12.63
C GLN A 207 16.75 -7.34 -13.77
N VAL A 208 16.69 -8.66 -13.96
CA VAL A 208 15.80 -9.26 -14.98
C VAL A 208 14.34 -8.90 -14.71
N MET A 209 13.91 -8.95 -13.44
CA MET A 209 12.56 -8.55 -13.05
C MET A 209 12.31 -7.06 -13.33
N GLN A 210 13.27 -6.19 -12.99
CA GLN A 210 13.18 -4.76 -13.23
C GLN A 210 13.10 -4.43 -14.74
N GLU A 211 13.96 -5.02 -15.55
CA GLU A 211 14.00 -4.82 -17.00
C GLU A 211 12.71 -5.34 -17.66
N SER A 212 12.24 -6.52 -17.23
CA SER A 212 10.98 -7.11 -17.72
C SER A 212 9.78 -6.21 -17.43
N ALA A 213 9.71 -5.63 -16.23
CA ALA A 213 8.66 -4.71 -15.85
C ALA A 213 8.72 -3.42 -16.69
N GLN A 214 9.92 -2.87 -16.91
CA GLN A 214 10.14 -1.68 -17.73
C GLN A 214 9.68 -1.91 -19.18
N MET A 215 10.15 -2.98 -19.82
CA MET A 215 9.78 -3.33 -21.19
C MET A 215 8.28 -3.56 -21.33
N THR A 216 7.65 -4.17 -20.32
CA THR A 216 6.20 -4.34 -20.28
C THR A 216 5.51 -2.97 -20.28
N GLY A 217 5.97 -2.01 -19.47
CA GLY A 217 5.46 -0.64 -19.45
C GLY A 217 5.59 0.06 -20.81
N GLU A 218 6.74 -0.06 -21.46
CA GLU A 218 6.99 0.54 -22.78
C GLU A 218 6.00 0.05 -23.85
N VAL A 219 5.62 -1.23 -23.80
CA VAL A 219 4.66 -1.83 -24.75
C VAL A 219 3.20 -1.57 -24.36
N VAL A 220 2.87 -1.69 -23.08
CA VAL A 220 1.48 -1.68 -22.60
C VAL A 220 0.98 -0.25 -22.36
N THR A 221 1.79 0.64 -21.80
CA THR A 221 1.36 2.00 -21.44
C THR A 221 0.81 2.80 -22.63
N PRO A 222 1.41 2.81 -23.83
CA PRO A 222 0.84 3.53 -24.98
C PRO A 222 -0.53 2.99 -25.39
N LYS A 223 -0.73 1.66 -25.34
CA LYS A 223 -2.00 1.01 -25.67
C LYS A 223 -3.08 1.40 -24.66
N VAL A 224 -2.75 1.35 -23.37
CA VAL A 224 -3.67 1.78 -22.29
C VAL A 224 -4.03 3.25 -22.45
N LYS A 225 -3.06 4.14 -22.74
CA LYS A 225 -3.32 5.56 -23.00
C LYS A 225 -4.27 5.77 -24.18
N SER A 226 -4.10 5.01 -25.27
CA SER A 226 -5.01 5.06 -26.43
C SER A 226 -6.43 4.64 -26.07
N ILE A 227 -6.58 3.56 -25.30
CA ILE A 227 -7.89 3.08 -24.84
C ILE A 227 -8.56 4.12 -23.94
N VAL A 228 -7.82 4.70 -22.98
CA VAL A 228 -8.36 5.75 -22.11
C VAL A 228 -8.77 6.98 -22.90
N ALA A 229 -7.97 7.41 -23.88
CA ALA A 229 -8.33 8.53 -24.75
C ALA A 229 -9.61 8.27 -25.55
N GLN A 230 -9.79 7.04 -26.04
CA GLN A 230 -11.01 6.62 -26.73
C GLN A 230 -12.22 6.68 -25.79
N ILE A 231 -12.13 6.09 -24.59
CA ILE A 231 -13.23 6.11 -23.60
C ILE A 231 -13.62 7.54 -23.24
N VAL A 232 -12.65 8.42 -22.97
CA VAL A 232 -12.91 9.83 -22.64
C VAL A 232 -13.62 10.55 -23.78
N GLN A 233 -13.25 10.26 -25.04
CA GLN A 233 -13.90 10.84 -26.21
C GLN A 233 -15.34 10.34 -26.38
N GLU A 234 -15.57 9.04 -26.18
CA GLU A 234 -16.90 8.43 -26.23
C GLU A 234 -17.83 9.02 -25.17
N GLU A 235 -17.37 9.16 -23.91
CA GLU A 235 -18.16 9.76 -22.83
C GLU A 235 -18.44 11.25 -23.07
N ARG A 236 -17.50 12.01 -23.66
CA ARG A 236 -17.74 13.41 -24.01
C ARG A 236 -18.88 13.56 -25.02
N VAL A 237 -18.84 12.78 -26.09
CA VAL A 237 -19.88 12.82 -27.14
C VAL A 237 -21.24 12.43 -26.58
N ARG A 238 -21.27 11.41 -25.72
CA ARG A 238 -22.50 10.99 -25.04
C ARG A 238 -23.07 12.12 -24.17
N MET A 239 -22.24 12.76 -23.33
CA MET A 239 -22.68 13.88 -22.48
C MET A 239 -23.19 15.07 -23.30
N GLU A 240 -22.51 15.45 -24.38
CA GLU A 240 -22.97 16.51 -25.29
C GLU A 240 -24.33 16.19 -25.91
N THR A 241 -24.55 14.92 -26.29
CA THR A 241 -25.82 14.45 -26.86
C THR A 241 -26.95 14.50 -25.81
N GLU A 242 -26.68 14.07 -24.58
CA GLU A 242 -27.64 14.13 -23.47
C GLU A 242 -28.00 15.58 -23.11
N MET A 243 -27.02 16.50 -23.07
CA MET A 243 -27.26 17.93 -22.84
C MET A 243 -28.12 18.56 -23.96
N SER A 244 -27.82 18.26 -25.22
CA SER A 244 -28.58 18.76 -26.37
C SER A 244 -30.03 18.24 -26.38
N ASN A 245 -30.24 16.96 -26.08
CA ASN A 245 -31.59 16.37 -26.02
C ASN A 245 -32.42 16.87 -24.82
N SER A 246 -31.77 17.24 -23.71
CA SER A 246 -32.44 17.84 -22.55
C SER A 246 -32.91 19.28 -22.79
N ALA A 247 -32.27 20.02 -23.71
CA ALA A 247 -32.67 21.38 -24.07
C ALA A 247 -33.93 21.44 -24.94
N THR A 248 -34.21 20.38 -25.71
CA THR A 248 -35.36 20.32 -26.64
C THR A 248 -36.66 19.83 -25.99
N SER A 249 -36.59 19.19 -24.81
CA SER A 249 -37.76 18.67 -24.08
C SER A 249 -38.42 19.69 -23.12
N GLY A 250 -37.90 20.92 -23.04
CA GLY A 250 -38.37 21.97 -22.12
C GLY A 250 -39.55 22.86 -22.59
N THR A 251 -40.09 22.68 -23.81
CA THR A 251 -41.12 23.61 -24.37
C THR A 251 -42.51 22.99 -24.55
N SER A 252 -42.87 21.94 -23.81
CA SER A 252 -44.24 21.41 -23.85
C SER A 252 -44.77 20.97 -22.49
N SER A 253 -45.32 21.94 -21.74
CA SER A 253 -46.54 21.76 -20.95
C SER A 253 -47.00 23.09 -20.35
N ASN A 254 -47.81 23.83 -21.11
CA ASN A 254 -48.77 24.78 -20.54
C ASN A 254 -50.17 24.19 -20.70
N THR A 255 -50.65 23.48 -19.68
CA THR A 255 -52.08 23.22 -19.48
C THR A 255 -52.35 22.97 -17.99
N LYS A 256 -52.97 23.98 -17.37
CA LYS A 256 -53.61 23.94 -16.05
C LYS A 256 -55.08 23.42 -16.23
N PRO A 257 -55.87 23.29 -15.15
CA PRO A 257 -56.12 22.10 -14.35
C PRO A 257 -57.54 21.54 -14.58
N ASP A 258 -57.86 20.34 -14.10
CA ASP A 258 -59.20 20.12 -13.53
C ASP A 258 -59.25 18.98 -12.52
N ALA A 259 -60.05 19.22 -11.49
CA ALA A 259 -60.16 18.48 -10.26
C ALA A 259 -61.33 17.46 -10.28
N LYS A 260 -61.12 16.30 -9.63
CA LYS A 260 -62.05 15.52 -8.77
C LYS A 260 -61.44 14.14 -8.56
N ALA A 261 -61.00 13.78 -7.35
CA ALA A 261 -61.84 13.26 -6.27
C ALA A 261 -62.69 12.08 -6.74
N ASP A 262 -62.25 10.85 -6.46
CA ASP A 262 -63.07 9.93 -5.69
C ASP A 262 -62.25 8.77 -5.08
N GLN A 263 -62.67 8.44 -3.88
CA GLN A 263 -62.05 7.61 -2.87
C GLN A 263 -62.90 6.34 -2.75
N LYS A 264 -62.34 5.13 -2.88
CA LYS A 264 -62.96 3.95 -2.24
C LYS A 264 -62.02 2.77 -2.03
N SER A 265 -62.10 2.31 -0.78
CA SER A 265 -61.43 1.21 -0.07
C SER A 265 -61.48 -0.19 -0.69
N ALA A 266 -60.62 -1.04 -0.13
CA ALA A 266 -60.72 -2.50 0.13
C ALA A 266 -59.53 -3.26 -0.49
N GLU A 267 -58.90 -4.28 0.09
CA GLU A 267 -58.91 -4.94 1.40
C GLU A 267 -57.82 -6.05 1.33
N GLN A 268 -57.23 -6.40 2.49
CA GLN A 268 -56.63 -7.70 2.85
C GLN A 268 -55.43 -8.32 2.09
N LYS A 269 -54.29 -8.28 2.82
CA LYS A 269 -53.47 -9.39 3.39
C LYS A 269 -52.76 -10.44 2.50
N PRO A 270 -51.67 -11.06 3.03
CA PRO A 270 -50.55 -11.62 2.28
C PRO A 270 -50.67 -13.14 2.09
N ASP A 271 -49.85 -13.69 1.19
CA ASP A 271 -49.50 -15.10 1.24
C ASP A 271 -47.99 -15.32 1.08
N GLN A 272 -47.47 -16.10 2.00
CA GLN A 272 -46.13 -16.69 2.03
C GLN A 272 -46.22 -18.08 1.38
N LYS A 273 -45.26 -18.46 0.54
CA LYS A 273 -44.80 -19.85 0.31
C LYS A 273 -43.79 -19.83 -0.85
N LYS A 274 -42.72 -20.60 -0.89
CA LYS A 274 -42.07 -21.53 0.02
C LYS A 274 -40.66 -21.72 -0.54
#